data_AF-A0A8B7WIY0-F1
#
_entry.id   AF-A0A8B7WIY0-F1
#
_cell.length_a   1.000
_cell.length_b   1.000
_cell.length_c   1.000
_cell.angle_alpha   90.00
_cell.angle_beta   90.00
_cell.angle_gamma   90.00
#
_symmetry.space_group_name_H-M   'P 1'
#
loop_
_entity.id
_entity.type
_entity.pdbx_description
1 polymer ?
#
loop_
_entity_poly.entity_id
_entity_poly.type
_entity_poly.pdbx_seq_one_letter_code
_entity_poly.pdbx_strand_id
1 'polypeptide(L)'
;MLGSSWLLLSLVAVTAAQSTTEEQTKIFLDNFNQKAEDLSYESSLASWNYNTNITEENAQKMNEAGAKWSAFYEEQSKLANTFSLQEIQNVTVKRQLQVLQQSGSSALSADKSTQLNTILSTMSTIYSTGKVCNPDNPQECFLLEPGLDDIMEKSTDYSERLWAWEGWRSEVGKQLRPLYEDYVVLKNEMARANGYEDYGDYWRSDYEAEGADGYDYNHNQLIEDVERIFAEIKPLYEHLHAYVRTKLMDTYPSHINPTGCLPAHLLGDMWGRFWTNLYPLVVPFGQKPNIDVTDAMVMQAWDADRIFKEAENFFVSVGLPKMTEGFWENSMLTEPGDGQKVVCHPTAWDLGKGDFR
;
A
#
# COMPACT_ATOMS: atom_id res chain seq x y z
N MET A 1 -76.45 7.28 -22.05
CA MET A 1 -75.14 7.94 -21.92
C MET A 1 -74.42 7.33 -20.72
N LEU A 2 -73.77 6.18 -20.90
CA LEU A 2 -73.10 5.39 -19.84
C LEU A 2 -71.91 4.69 -20.50
N GLY A 3 -70.84 5.43 -20.81
CA GLY A 3 -69.73 4.89 -21.59
C GLY A 3 -68.38 5.59 -21.43
N SER A 4 -68.25 6.62 -20.59
CA SER A 4 -67.01 7.42 -20.52
C SER A 4 -66.29 7.41 -19.18
N SER A 5 -66.78 6.70 -18.16
CA SER A 5 -66.15 6.68 -16.83
C SER A 5 -65.22 5.49 -16.58
N TRP A 6 -65.18 4.49 -17.46
CA TRP A 6 -64.31 3.30 -17.29
C TRP A 6 -62.95 3.41 -17.98
N LEU A 7 -62.80 4.35 -18.93
CA LEU A 7 -61.54 4.59 -19.65
C LEU A 7 -60.57 5.54 -18.91
N LEU A 8 -61.08 6.29 -17.92
CA LEU A 8 -60.24 7.18 -17.08
C LEU A 8 -59.72 6.48 -15.82
N LEU A 9 -60.29 5.32 -15.44
CA LEU A 9 -59.84 4.52 -14.30
C LEU A 9 -58.84 3.41 -14.69
N SER A 10 -58.76 3.05 -15.97
CA SER A 10 -57.72 2.13 -16.48
C SER A 10 -56.41 2.82 -16.84
N LEU A 11 -56.39 4.15 -17.01
CA LEU A 11 -55.16 4.92 -17.23
C LEU A 11 -54.47 5.39 -15.94
N VAL A 12 -55.13 5.27 -14.79
CA VAL A 12 -54.58 5.68 -13.47
C VAL A 12 -54.01 4.47 -12.70
N ALA A 13 -54.15 3.25 -13.23
CA ALA A 13 -53.74 2.01 -12.56
C ALA A 13 -52.48 1.33 -13.14
N VAL A 14 -51.80 1.95 -14.13
CA VAL A 14 -50.50 1.46 -14.67
C VAL A 14 -49.45 2.57 -14.66
N THR A 15 -49.49 3.42 -13.65
CA THR A 15 -48.33 4.17 -13.15
C THR A 15 -48.06 3.73 -11.72
N ALA A 16 -48.02 2.42 -11.48
CA ALA A 16 -47.11 1.94 -10.45
C ALA A 16 -45.74 2.36 -10.95
N ALA A 17 -45.16 3.40 -10.34
CA ALA A 17 -43.85 3.89 -10.67
C ALA A 17 -42.86 2.72 -10.61
N GLN A 18 -42.55 2.13 -11.77
CA GLN A 18 -41.38 1.29 -11.90
C GLN A 18 -40.21 2.23 -11.61
N SER A 19 -39.63 2.07 -10.43
CA SER A 19 -38.41 2.75 -10.04
C SER A 19 -37.40 2.58 -11.18
N THR A 20 -36.89 3.69 -11.72
CA THR A 20 -35.90 3.67 -12.81
C THR A 20 -34.69 2.83 -12.40
N THR A 21 -33.96 2.23 -13.35
CA THR A 21 -32.74 1.47 -13.05
C THR A 21 -31.80 2.24 -12.12
N GLU A 22 -31.59 3.53 -12.38
CA GLU A 22 -30.75 4.39 -11.54
C GLU A 22 -31.24 4.52 -10.09
N GLU A 23 -32.55 4.63 -9.87
CA GLU A 23 -33.13 4.73 -8.53
C GLU A 23 -33.02 3.39 -7.77
N GLN A 24 -33.17 2.26 -8.47
CA GLN A 24 -32.91 0.94 -7.89
C GLN A 24 -31.42 0.76 -7.54
N THR A 25 -30.51 1.24 -8.38
CA THR A 25 -29.07 1.24 -8.11
C THR A 25 -28.73 2.08 -6.88
N LYS A 26 -29.33 3.26 -6.71
CA LYS A 26 -29.13 4.09 -5.51
C LYS A 26 -29.56 3.36 -4.23
N ILE A 27 -30.76 2.78 -4.23
CA ILE A 27 -31.26 1.99 -3.09
C ILE A 27 -30.34 0.80 -2.79
N PHE A 28 -29.83 0.12 -3.83
CA PHE A 28 -28.87 -0.96 -3.68
C PHE A 28 -27.57 -0.49 -3.03
N LEU A 29 -26.98 0.61 -3.52
CA LEU A 29 -25.75 1.19 -2.98
C LEU A 29 -25.93 1.70 -1.55
N ASP A 30 -27.07 2.30 -1.19
CA ASP A 30 -27.34 2.74 0.19
C ASP A 30 -27.36 1.55 1.16
N ASN A 31 -27.99 0.43 0.75
CA ASN A 31 -28.00 -0.80 1.54
C ASN A 31 -26.60 -1.45 1.62
N PHE A 32 -25.83 -1.38 0.54
CA PHE A 32 -24.44 -1.81 0.51
C PHE A 32 -23.62 -0.99 1.52
N ASN A 33 -23.67 0.33 1.44
CA ASN A 33 -22.86 1.25 2.25
C ASN A 33 -23.03 1.00 3.75
N GLN A 34 -24.28 0.85 4.23
CA GLN A 34 -24.55 0.59 5.65
C GLN A 34 -23.90 -0.70 6.16
N LYS A 35 -24.02 -1.80 5.39
CA LYS A 35 -23.44 -3.10 5.78
C LYS A 35 -21.93 -3.13 5.57
N ALA A 36 -21.47 -2.46 4.53
CA ALA A 36 -20.07 -2.46 4.14
C ALA A 36 -19.22 -1.76 5.19
N GLU A 37 -19.67 -0.61 5.70
CA GLU A 37 -18.98 0.15 6.75
C GLU A 37 -18.77 -0.67 8.03
N ASP A 38 -19.77 -1.45 8.45
CA ASP A 38 -19.65 -2.33 9.62
C ASP A 38 -18.62 -3.44 9.39
N LEU A 39 -18.71 -4.15 8.25
CA LEU A 39 -17.86 -5.31 7.96
C LEU A 39 -16.42 -4.91 7.62
N SER A 40 -16.21 -3.79 6.92
CA SER A 40 -14.87 -3.29 6.64
C SER A 40 -14.19 -2.83 7.92
N TYR A 41 -14.92 -2.16 8.82
CA TYR A 41 -14.38 -1.74 10.12
C TYR A 41 -13.96 -2.93 10.99
N GLU A 42 -14.78 -3.98 11.06
CA GLU A 42 -14.39 -5.24 11.75
C GLU A 42 -13.11 -5.86 11.17
N SER A 43 -12.99 -5.88 9.83
CA SER A 43 -11.81 -6.39 9.13
C SER A 43 -10.57 -5.53 9.39
N SER A 44 -10.69 -4.20 9.27
CA SER A 44 -9.61 -3.25 9.51
C SER A 44 -9.12 -3.32 10.96
N LEU A 45 -10.02 -3.43 11.94
CA LEU A 45 -9.66 -3.56 13.34
C LEU A 45 -8.93 -4.89 13.63
N ALA A 46 -9.36 -6.00 13.02
CA ALA A 46 -8.66 -7.27 13.14
C ALA A 46 -7.25 -7.23 12.52
N SER A 47 -7.10 -6.55 11.38
CA SER A 47 -5.81 -6.29 10.74
C SER A 47 -4.90 -5.40 11.59
N TRP A 48 -5.44 -4.32 12.17
CA TRP A 48 -4.73 -3.46 13.12
C TRP A 48 -4.18 -4.27 14.30
N ASN A 49 -5.01 -5.13 14.91
CA ASN A 49 -4.59 -5.98 16.02
C ASN A 49 -3.46 -6.93 15.65
N TYR A 50 -3.43 -7.47 14.44
CA TYR A 50 -2.32 -8.30 13.97
C TYR A 50 -1.04 -7.47 13.75
N ASN A 51 -1.13 -6.33 13.07
CA ASN A 51 0.04 -5.49 12.76
C ASN A 51 0.67 -4.89 14.03
N THR A 52 -0.15 -4.62 15.05
CA THR A 52 0.31 -4.15 16.37
C THR A 52 0.59 -5.28 17.34
N ASN A 53 0.27 -6.54 17.03
CA ASN A 53 0.49 -7.70 17.89
C ASN A 53 0.54 -9.00 17.08
N ILE A 54 1.71 -9.34 16.56
CA ILE A 54 1.91 -10.51 15.70
C ILE A 54 1.84 -11.78 16.54
N THR A 55 0.69 -12.44 16.50
CA THR A 55 0.42 -13.75 17.09
C THR A 55 -0.38 -14.62 16.13
N GLU A 56 -0.32 -15.94 16.31
CA GLU A 56 -1.13 -16.88 15.52
C GLU A 56 -2.63 -16.62 15.70
N GLU A 57 -3.05 -16.28 16.93
CA GLU A 57 -4.45 -15.97 17.23
C GLU A 57 -4.94 -14.73 16.48
N ASN A 58 -4.15 -13.65 16.47
CA ASN A 58 -4.51 -12.44 15.74
C ASN A 58 -4.46 -12.64 14.23
N ALA A 59 -3.53 -13.47 13.73
CA ALA A 59 -3.49 -13.85 12.32
C ALA A 59 -4.77 -14.60 11.93
N GLN A 60 -5.24 -15.53 12.76
CA GLN A 60 -6.49 -16.24 12.53
C GLN A 60 -7.69 -15.28 12.54
N LYS A 61 -7.81 -14.41 13.55
CA LYS A 61 -8.90 -13.42 13.64
C LYS A 61 -8.93 -12.47 12.45
N MET A 62 -7.77 -11.99 12.01
CA MET A 62 -7.62 -11.17 10.81
C MET A 62 -8.11 -11.91 9.56
N ASN A 63 -7.69 -13.17 9.39
CA ASN A 63 -8.11 -13.99 8.25
C ASN A 63 -9.63 -14.27 8.26
N GLU A 64 -10.22 -14.56 9.42
CA GLU A 64 -11.66 -14.78 9.57
C GLU A 64 -12.47 -13.52 9.22
N ALA A 65 -12.07 -12.36 9.74
CA ALA A 65 -12.73 -11.08 9.46
C ALA A 65 -12.57 -10.69 7.98
N GLY A 66 -11.37 -10.86 7.41
CA GLY A 66 -11.10 -10.64 6.00
C GLY A 66 -11.93 -11.55 5.09
N ALA A 67 -12.07 -12.83 5.43
CA ALA A 67 -12.90 -13.77 4.67
C ALA A 67 -14.39 -13.38 4.70
N LYS A 68 -14.90 -12.92 5.85
CA LYS A 68 -16.28 -12.42 5.99
C LYS A 68 -16.51 -11.19 5.10
N TRP A 69 -15.57 -10.24 5.10
CA TRP A 69 -15.60 -9.07 4.22
C TRP A 69 -15.59 -9.47 2.75
N SER A 70 -14.65 -10.31 2.33
CA SER A 70 -14.53 -10.76 0.93
C SER A 70 -15.76 -11.51 0.43
N ALA A 71 -16.37 -12.36 1.26
CA ALA A 71 -17.59 -13.09 0.91
C ALA A 71 -18.79 -12.15 0.73
N PHE A 72 -18.95 -11.16 1.62
CA PHE A 72 -19.97 -10.11 1.47
C PHE A 72 -19.73 -9.32 0.18
N TYR A 73 -18.50 -8.83 -0.05
CA TYR A 73 -18.18 -8.04 -1.23
C TYR A 73 -18.42 -8.82 -2.52
N GLU A 74 -18.10 -10.12 -2.56
CA GLU A 74 -18.40 -11.00 -3.69
C GLU A 74 -19.90 -11.10 -3.98
N GLU A 75 -20.73 -11.33 -2.94
CA GLU A 75 -22.17 -11.40 -3.09
C GLU A 75 -22.73 -10.10 -3.65
N GLN A 76 -22.28 -8.97 -3.11
CA GLN A 76 -22.71 -7.64 -3.56
C GLN A 76 -22.19 -7.32 -4.97
N SER A 77 -20.99 -7.75 -5.34
CA SER A 77 -20.45 -7.60 -6.69
C SER A 77 -21.26 -8.38 -7.72
N LYS A 78 -21.68 -9.62 -7.40
CA LYS A 78 -22.57 -10.41 -8.27
C LYS A 78 -23.92 -9.73 -8.47
N LEU A 79 -24.50 -9.15 -7.41
CA LEU A 79 -25.73 -8.38 -7.51
C LEU A 79 -25.54 -7.08 -8.31
N ALA A 80 -24.42 -6.38 -8.10
CA ALA A 80 -24.06 -5.17 -8.82
C ALA A 80 -23.96 -5.41 -10.34
N ASN A 81 -23.45 -6.57 -10.76
CA ASN A 81 -23.36 -6.97 -12.18
C ASN A 81 -24.72 -7.15 -12.87
N THR A 82 -25.84 -7.11 -12.14
CA THR A 82 -27.18 -7.12 -12.75
C THR A 82 -27.64 -5.74 -13.23
N PHE A 83 -26.99 -4.66 -12.80
CA PHE A 83 -27.28 -3.29 -13.21
C PHE A 83 -26.43 -2.88 -14.42
N SER A 84 -27.05 -2.33 -15.46
CA SER A 84 -26.32 -1.82 -16.62
C SER A 84 -25.69 -0.46 -16.33
N LEU A 85 -24.37 -0.34 -16.50
CA LEU A 85 -23.65 0.94 -16.38
C LEU A 85 -24.10 1.98 -17.42
N GLN A 86 -24.60 1.55 -18.59
CA GLN A 86 -25.07 2.45 -19.64
C GLN A 86 -26.38 3.17 -19.26
N GLU A 87 -27.15 2.60 -18.35
CA GLU A 87 -28.43 3.15 -17.88
C GLU A 87 -28.26 4.16 -16.73
N ILE A 88 -27.05 4.30 -16.19
CA ILE A 88 -26.75 5.21 -15.07
C ILE A 88 -26.22 6.54 -15.60
N GLN A 89 -26.97 7.62 -15.37
CA GLN A 89 -26.59 8.97 -15.84
C GLN A 89 -25.76 9.70 -14.79
N ASN A 90 -26.04 9.49 -13.51
CA ASN A 90 -25.27 10.11 -12.43
C ASN A 90 -23.85 9.50 -12.36
N VAL A 91 -22.83 10.31 -12.67
CA VAL A 91 -21.42 9.88 -12.71
C VAL A 91 -20.92 9.31 -11.37
N THR A 92 -21.38 9.84 -10.24
CA THR A 92 -20.99 9.37 -8.90
C THR A 92 -21.59 7.99 -8.59
N VAL A 93 -22.85 7.77 -8.95
CA VAL A 93 -23.51 6.46 -8.82
C VAL A 93 -22.87 5.45 -9.78
N LYS A 94 -22.57 5.88 -11.01
CA LYS A 94 -21.92 5.05 -12.02
C LYS A 94 -20.55 4.58 -11.55
N ARG A 95 -19.73 5.47 -10.98
CA ARG A 95 -18.41 5.14 -10.43
C ARG A 95 -18.51 4.15 -9.26
N GLN A 96 -19.42 4.37 -8.31
CA GLN A 96 -19.66 3.43 -7.20
C GLN A 96 -20.03 2.04 -7.73
N LEU A 97 -20.97 1.99 -8.69
CA LEU A 97 -21.39 0.73 -9.29
C LEU A 97 -20.25 0.04 -10.06
N GLN A 98 -19.46 0.79 -10.83
CA GLN A 98 -18.32 0.28 -11.60
C GLN A 98 -17.27 -0.37 -10.68
N VAL A 99 -16.94 0.27 -9.56
CA VAL A 99 -16.01 -0.30 -8.56
C VAL A 99 -16.59 -1.58 -7.95
N LEU A 100 -17.88 -1.60 -7.62
CA LEU A 100 -18.51 -2.77 -7.02
C LEU A 100 -18.67 -3.94 -8.00
N GLN A 101 -18.80 -3.67 -9.30
CA GLN A 101 -18.86 -4.70 -10.34
C GLN A 101 -17.53 -5.44 -10.53
N GLN A 102 -16.41 -4.83 -10.11
CA GLN A 102 -15.12 -5.50 -10.07
C GLN A 102 -15.10 -6.49 -8.90
N SER A 103 -15.10 -7.78 -9.21
CA SER A 103 -15.13 -8.86 -8.20
C SER A 103 -13.80 -9.02 -7.46
N GLY A 104 -12.73 -8.38 -7.94
CA GLY A 104 -11.40 -8.42 -7.32
C GLY A 104 -10.91 -9.86 -7.14
N SER A 105 -10.45 -10.20 -5.94
CA SER A 105 -10.00 -11.56 -5.59
C SER A 105 -11.10 -12.62 -5.63
N SER A 106 -12.37 -12.23 -5.56
CA SER A 106 -13.51 -13.15 -5.54
C SER A 106 -13.85 -13.72 -6.92
N ALA A 107 -13.13 -13.29 -7.97
CA ALA A 107 -13.16 -13.93 -9.27
C ALA A 107 -12.47 -15.31 -9.30
N LEU A 108 -11.64 -15.62 -8.29
CA LEU A 108 -11.00 -16.92 -8.12
C LEU A 108 -11.93 -17.94 -7.46
N SER A 109 -11.71 -19.24 -7.71
CA SER A 109 -12.37 -20.30 -6.93
C SER A 109 -11.98 -20.23 -5.45
N ALA A 110 -12.83 -20.76 -4.56
CA ALA A 110 -12.58 -20.75 -3.11
C ALA A 110 -11.20 -21.34 -2.74
N ASP A 111 -10.81 -22.46 -3.38
CA ASP A 111 -9.51 -23.10 -3.16
C ASP A 111 -8.34 -22.19 -3.60
N LYS A 112 -8.46 -21.55 -4.77
CA LYS A 112 -7.43 -20.64 -5.30
C LYS A 112 -7.32 -19.34 -4.49
N SER A 113 -8.45 -18.82 -4.02
CA SER A 113 -8.49 -17.67 -3.12
C SER A 113 -7.79 -17.99 -1.79
N THR A 114 -8.09 -19.16 -1.21
CA THR A 114 -7.42 -19.66 0.01
C THR A 114 -5.91 -19.83 -0.20
N GLN A 115 -5.50 -20.39 -1.35
CA GLN A 115 -4.09 -20.54 -1.71
C GLN A 115 -3.39 -19.19 -1.85
N LEU A 116 -4.01 -18.21 -2.54
CA LEU A 116 -3.46 -16.86 -2.70
C LEU A 116 -3.28 -16.17 -1.34
N ASN A 117 -4.28 -16.24 -0.46
CA ASN A 117 -4.20 -15.67 0.89
C ASN A 117 -3.09 -16.31 1.72
N THR A 118 -2.91 -17.62 1.61
CA THR A 118 -1.82 -18.35 2.29
C THR A 118 -0.45 -17.93 1.75
N ILE A 119 -0.30 -17.78 0.44
CA ILE A 119 0.94 -17.30 -0.17
C ILE A 119 1.27 -15.88 0.32
N LEU A 120 0.29 -14.98 0.33
CA LEU A 120 0.46 -13.60 0.80
C LEU A 120 0.89 -13.53 2.27
N SER A 121 0.19 -14.24 3.17
CA SER A 121 0.52 -14.25 4.60
C SER A 121 1.89 -14.89 4.87
N THR A 122 2.23 -15.94 4.13
CA THR A 122 3.53 -16.61 4.23
C THR A 122 4.65 -15.68 3.77
N MET A 123 4.52 -15.01 2.62
CA MET A 123 5.51 -14.04 2.14
C MET A 123 5.68 -12.88 3.12
N SER A 124 4.58 -12.36 3.66
CA SER A 124 4.61 -11.30 4.69
C SER A 124 5.35 -11.74 5.95
N THR A 125 5.08 -12.95 6.44
CA THR A 125 5.73 -13.51 7.63
C THR A 125 7.22 -13.75 7.40
N ILE A 126 7.59 -14.32 6.24
CA ILE A 126 9.00 -14.53 5.86
C ILE A 126 9.75 -13.19 5.82
N TYR A 127 9.13 -12.15 5.28
CA TYR A 127 9.74 -10.82 5.21
C TYR A 127 9.91 -10.19 6.60
N SER A 128 8.89 -10.23 7.46
CA SER A 128 8.94 -9.58 8.78
C SER A 128 9.75 -10.34 9.83
N THR A 129 9.90 -11.66 9.69
CA THR A 129 10.58 -12.51 10.69
C THR A 129 11.86 -13.17 10.17
N GLY A 130 12.17 -12.99 8.88
CA GLY A 130 13.40 -13.45 8.25
C GLY A 130 14.62 -12.87 8.94
N LYS A 131 15.65 -13.71 9.12
CA LYS A 131 16.89 -13.32 9.80
C LYS A 131 18.12 -13.83 9.06
N VAL A 132 19.20 -13.07 9.16
CA VAL A 132 20.51 -13.42 8.60
C VAL A 132 21.49 -13.55 9.75
N CYS A 133 22.20 -14.67 9.83
CA CYS A 133 23.15 -14.94 10.90
C CYS A 133 24.58 -14.65 10.46
N ASN A 134 25.39 -14.15 11.40
CA ASN A 134 26.80 -13.87 11.20
C ASN A 134 27.55 -15.20 10.91
N PRO A 135 28.36 -15.29 9.82
CA PRO A 135 29.10 -16.51 9.49
C PRO A 135 30.11 -16.91 10.57
N ASP A 136 30.71 -15.92 11.24
CA ASP A 136 31.72 -16.14 12.27
C ASP A 136 31.10 -16.47 13.64
N ASN A 137 29.86 -16.05 13.86
CA ASN A 137 29.10 -16.37 15.06
C ASN A 137 27.64 -16.71 14.72
N PRO A 138 27.32 -18.00 14.46
CA PRO A 138 25.99 -18.42 14.05
C PRO A 138 24.87 -18.18 15.08
N GLN A 139 25.21 -17.79 16.31
CA GLN A 139 24.23 -17.42 17.35
C GLN A 139 23.78 -15.96 17.22
N GLU A 140 24.53 -15.14 16.50
CA GLU A 140 24.21 -13.74 16.26
C GLU A 140 23.45 -13.61 14.94
N CYS A 141 22.13 -13.38 15.03
CA CYS A 141 21.26 -13.24 13.87
C CYS A 141 20.49 -11.93 13.94
N PHE A 142 20.40 -11.26 12.79
CA PHE A 142 19.77 -9.97 12.63
C PHE A 142 18.49 -10.11 11.81
N LEU A 143 17.40 -9.52 12.30
CA LEU A 143 16.21 -9.25 11.50
C LEU A 143 16.50 -8.12 10.50
N LEU A 144 15.60 -7.90 9.54
CA LEU A 144 15.70 -6.75 8.66
C LEU A 144 15.68 -5.44 9.45
N GLU A 145 14.65 -5.24 10.28
CA GLU A 145 14.48 -4.06 11.14
C GLU A 145 14.42 -4.52 12.63
N PRO A 146 15.12 -3.88 13.58
CA PRO A 146 16.13 -2.80 13.44
C PRO A 146 17.57 -3.35 13.35
N GLY A 147 17.81 -4.38 12.54
CA GLY A 147 19.11 -5.08 12.47
C GLY A 147 19.91 -4.76 11.22
N LEU A 148 19.53 -5.38 10.10
CA LEU A 148 20.23 -5.22 8.84
C LEU A 148 20.05 -3.82 8.24
N ASP A 149 18.93 -3.16 8.50
CA ASP A 149 18.68 -1.76 8.12
C ASP A 149 19.73 -0.82 8.72
N ASP A 150 20.05 -0.94 10.01
CA ASP A 150 21.05 -0.14 10.71
C ASP A 150 22.45 -0.31 10.10
N ILE A 151 22.82 -1.56 9.78
CA ILE A 151 24.08 -1.88 9.09
C ILE A 151 24.09 -1.21 7.71
N MET A 152 23.01 -1.37 6.93
CA MET A 152 22.92 -0.81 5.58
C MET A 152 22.79 0.72 5.57
N GLU A 153 22.36 1.33 6.67
CA GLU A 153 22.31 2.78 6.83
C GLU A 153 23.66 3.36 7.24
N LYS A 154 24.30 2.79 8.27
CA LYS A 154 25.42 3.45 8.97
C LYS A 154 26.80 2.91 8.62
N SER A 155 26.91 1.64 8.26
CA SER A 155 28.22 1.02 8.02
C SER A 155 28.89 1.62 6.79
N THR A 156 30.20 1.86 6.90
CA THR A 156 31.09 2.19 5.78
C THR A 156 32.06 1.05 5.45
N ASP A 157 31.87 -0.14 6.04
CA ASP A 157 32.66 -1.32 5.70
C ASP A 157 32.07 -2.02 4.48
N TYR A 158 32.87 -2.17 3.42
CA TYR A 158 32.42 -2.78 2.17
C TYR A 158 31.93 -4.23 2.38
N SER A 159 32.68 -5.01 3.16
CA SER A 159 32.44 -6.45 3.33
C SER A 159 31.23 -6.71 4.23
N GLU A 160 31.07 -5.91 5.29
CA GLU A 160 29.91 -5.99 6.19
C GLU A 160 28.60 -5.69 5.43
N ARG A 161 28.59 -4.61 4.64
CA ARG A 161 27.43 -4.26 3.80
C ARG A 161 27.15 -5.33 2.75
N LEU A 162 28.20 -5.89 2.14
CA LEU A 162 28.04 -6.96 1.17
C LEU A 162 27.45 -8.23 1.81
N TRP A 163 27.92 -8.60 3.00
CA TRP A 163 27.38 -9.72 3.76
C TRP A 163 25.90 -9.51 4.08
N ALA A 164 25.51 -8.35 4.61
CA ALA A 164 24.12 -8.05 4.92
C ALA A 164 23.23 -8.08 3.66
N TRP A 165 23.68 -7.45 2.58
CA TRP A 165 22.94 -7.36 1.32
C TRP A 165 22.74 -8.71 0.64
N GLU A 166 23.80 -9.52 0.55
CA GLU A 166 23.77 -10.85 -0.06
C GLU A 166 23.03 -11.83 0.83
N GLY A 167 23.33 -11.83 2.13
CA GLY A 167 22.70 -12.70 3.12
C GLY A 167 21.18 -12.52 3.15
N TRP A 168 20.68 -11.29 3.09
CA TRP A 168 19.23 -11.05 3.01
C TRP A 168 18.61 -11.68 1.75
N ARG A 169 19.26 -11.51 0.61
CA ARG A 169 18.79 -12.04 -0.68
C ARG A 169 18.92 -13.56 -0.77
N SER A 170 19.96 -14.14 -0.17
CA SER A 170 20.20 -15.57 -0.17
C SER A 170 19.26 -16.30 0.77
N GLU A 171 19.13 -15.82 2.00
CA GLU A 171 18.37 -16.53 3.05
C GLU A 171 16.88 -16.27 2.91
N VAL A 172 16.47 -15.02 2.66
CA VAL A 172 15.04 -14.65 2.57
C VAL A 172 14.56 -14.65 1.12
N GLY A 173 15.31 -14.01 0.22
CA GLY A 173 14.91 -13.90 -1.20
C GLY A 173 14.69 -15.25 -1.89
N LYS A 174 15.50 -16.27 -1.59
CA LYS A 174 15.31 -17.63 -2.15
C LYS A 174 14.06 -18.32 -1.64
N GLN A 175 13.64 -18.07 -0.40
CA GLN A 175 12.38 -18.61 0.14
C GLN A 175 11.16 -17.99 -0.54
N LEU A 176 11.24 -16.70 -0.87
CA LEU A 176 10.17 -15.98 -1.56
C LEU A 176 10.01 -16.39 -3.02
N ARG A 177 11.09 -16.83 -3.68
CA ARG A 177 11.09 -17.13 -5.12
C ARG A 177 9.95 -18.07 -5.57
N PRO A 178 9.78 -19.29 -5.03
CA PRO A 178 8.69 -20.18 -5.47
C PRO A 178 7.31 -19.62 -5.14
N LEU A 179 7.16 -18.95 -3.99
CA LEU A 179 5.90 -18.31 -3.60
C LEU A 179 5.49 -17.19 -4.57
N TYR A 180 6.47 -16.41 -5.03
CA TYR A 180 6.24 -15.32 -5.97
C TYR A 180 5.88 -15.81 -7.37
N GLU A 181 6.42 -16.96 -7.80
CA GLU A 181 6.02 -17.60 -9.06
C GLU A 181 4.54 -17.99 -9.05
N ASP A 182 4.08 -18.66 -7.98
CA ASP A 182 2.67 -19.03 -7.82
C ASP A 182 1.76 -17.79 -7.64
N TYR A 183 2.24 -16.79 -6.90
CA TYR A 183 1.55 -15.52 -6.71
C TYR A 183 1.22 -14.84 -8.04
N VAL A 184 2.20 -14.75 -8.95
CA VAL A 184 2.01 -14.10 -10.26
C VAL A 184 0.97 -14.86 -11.10
N VAL A 185 0.98 -16.20 -11.06
CA VAL A 185 -0.01 -17.02 -11.78
C VAL A 185 -1.42 -16.73 -11.27
N LEU A 186 -1.63 -16.80 -9.95
CA LEU A 186 -2.94 -16.58 -9.33
C LEU A 186 -3.44 -15.14 -9.51
N LYS A 187 -2.56 -14.15 -9.37
CA LYS A 187 -2.91 -12.73 -9.58
C LYS A 187 -3.27 -12.43 -11.03
N ASN A 188 -2.58 -13.02 -11.99
CA ASN A 188 -2.92 -12.87 -13.40
C ASN A 188 -4.22 -13.59 -13.77
N GLU A 189 -4.51 -14.75 -13.17
CA GLU A 189 -5.81 -15.41 -13.33
C GLU A 189 -6.94 -14.53 -12.80
N MET A 190 -6.77 -13.96 -11.61
CA MET A 190 -7.70 -13.01 -11.01
C MET A 190 -7.94 -11.78 -11.91
N ALA A 191 -6.86 -11.16 -12.40
CA ALA A 191 -6.96 -9.96 -13.24
C ALA A 191 -7.74 -10.22 -14.54
N ARG A 192 -7.41 -11.32 -15.24
CA ARG A 192 -8.12 -11.72 -16.47
C ARG A 192 -9.58 -12.06 -16.25
N ALA A 193 -9.91 -12.68 -15.11
CA ALA A 193 -11.30 -12.95 -14.76
C ALA A 193 -12.11 -11.65 -14.49
N ASN A 194 -11.43 -10.54 -14.17
CA ASN A 194 -12.01 -9.21 -14.04
C ASN A 194 -11.93 -8.37 -15.34
N GLY A 195 -11.53 -8.97 -16.46
CA GLY A 195 -11.50 -8.29 -17.77
C GLY A 195 -10.24 -7.50 -18.10
N TYR A 196 -9.18 -7.61 -17.30
CA TYR A 196 -7.88 -6.97 -17.54
C TYR A 196 -6.91 -7.89 -18.29
N GLU A 197 -5.90 -7.32 -18.95
CA GLU A 197 -4.90 -8.12 -19.70
C GLU A 197 -4.01 -8.96 -18.76
N ASP A 198 -3.54 -8.33 -17.70
CA ASP A 198 -2.70 -8.91 -16.64
C ASP A 198 -2.87 -8.14 -15.32
N TYR A 199 -2.17 -8.57 -14.28
CA TYR A 199 -2.27 -7.91 -12.97
C TYR A 199 -1.62 -6.52 -12.93
N GLY A 200 -0.68 -6.23 -13.84
CA GLY A 200 -0.15 -4.88 -14.00
C GLY A 200 -1.20 -3.95 -14.60
N ASP A 201 -1.98 -4.45 -15.56
CA ASP A 201 -3.12 -3.74 -16.16
C ASP A 201 -4.22 -3.43 -15.14
N TYR A 202 -4.54 -4.41 -14.29
CA TYR A 202 -5.41 -4.21 -13.12
C TYR A 202 -4.90 -3.12 -12.17
N TRP A 203 -3.59 -2.99 -11.97
CA TRP A 203 -3.04 -1.91 -11.13
C TRP A 203 -3.12 -0.55 -11.79
N ARG A 204 -2.84 -0.46 -13.10
CA ARG A 204 -2.84 0.83 -13.80
C ARG A 204 -4.26 1.42 -13.93
N SER A 205 -5.31 0.61 -13.81
CA SER A 205 -6.70 1.09 -13.89
C SER A 205 -7.12 2.03 -12.76
N ASP A 206 -6.35 2.12 -11.67
CA ASP A 206 -6.56 3.14 -10.63
C ASP A 206 -6.46 4.57 -11.20
N TYR A 207 -5.63 4.76 -12.22
CA TYR A 207 -5.46 6.04 -12.93
C TYR A 207 -6.50 6.26 -14.03
N GLU A 208 -7.35 5.28 -14.30
CA GLU A 208 -8.38 5.41 -15.32
C GLU A 208 -9.46 6.40 -14.89
N ALA A 209 -9.68 7.39 -15.75
CA ALA A 209 -10.68 8.42 -15.58
C ALA A 209 -11.59 8.44 -16.81
N GLU A 210 -12.89 8.40 -16.58
CA GLU A 210 -13.92 8.49 -17.61
C GLU A 210 -15.02 9.46 -17.16
N GLY A 211 -15.71 10.06 -18.14
CA GLY A 211 -16.99 10.73 -17.89
C GLY A 211 -16.90 12.20 -17.52
N ALA A 212 -15.72 12.81 -17.70
CA ALA A 212 -15.53 14.25 -17.63
C ALA A 212 -14.82 14.73 -18.90
N ASP A 213 -15.53 15.48 -19.74
CA ASP A 213 -15.01 15.98 -21.03
C ASP A 213 -13.64 16.66 -20.85
N GLY A 214 -12.63 16.12 -21.51
CA GLY A 214 -11.25 16.64 -21.47
C GLY A 214 -10.38 16.13 -20.31
N TYR A 215 -10.88 15.22 -19.48
CA TYR A 215 -10.15 14.60 -18.37
C TYR A 215 -10.06 13.07 -18.46
N ASP A 216 -10.48 12.49 -19.60
CA ASP A 216 -10.36 11.05 -19.80
C ASP A 216 -8.88 10.63 -19.75
N TYR A 217 -8.59 9.55 -19.03
CA TYR A 217 -7.24 9.01 -18.88
C TYR A 217 -7.28 7.50 -19.01
N ASN A 218 -6.47 6.96 -19.91
CA ASN A 218 -6.39 5.52 -20.18
C ASN A 218 -5.21 4.92 -19.41
N HIS A 219 -5.39 3.73 -18.82
CA HIS A 219 -4.33 3.08 -18.03
C HIS A 219 -3.04 2.72 -18.82
N ASN A 220 -3.06 2.68 -20.15
CA ASN A 220 -1.87 2.52 -20.99
C ASN A 220 -1.14 3.85 -21.22
N GLN A 221 -1.86 4.98 -21.16
CA GLN A 221 -1.27 6.32 -21.21
C GLN A 221 -0.30 6.54 -20.04
N LEU A 222 -0.57 5.88 -18.90
CA LEU A 222 0.32 5.90 -17.74
C LEU A 222 1.74 5.43 -18.08
N ILE A 223 1.88 4.38 -18.88
CA ILE A 223 3.20 3.84 -19.25
C ILE A 223 3.97 4.89 -20.06
N GLU A 224 3.30 5.49 -21.05
CA GLU A 224 3.90 6.51 -21.92
C GLU A 224 4.32 7.76 -21.14
N ASP A 225 3.47 8.23 -20.22
CA ASP A 225 3.75 9.41 -19.40
C ASP A 225 4.90 9.16 -18.43
N VAL A 226 4.94 7.98 -17.79
CA VAL A 226 6.04 7.58 -16.89
C VAL A 226 7.37 7.49 -17.66
N GLU A 227 7.39 6.85 -18.83
CA GLU A 227 8.61 6.74 -19.64
C GLU A 227 9.10 8.10 -20.13
N ARG A 228 8.18 8.97 -20.57
CA ARG A 228 8.50 10.34 -21.00
C ARG A 228 9.09 11.16 -19.86
N ILE A 229 8.42 11.19 -18.71
CA ILE A 229 8.89 11.96 -17.53
C ILE A 229 10.23 11.39 -17.03
N PHE A 230 10.42 10.07 -17.03
CA PHE A 230 11.70 9.46 -16.68
C PHE A 230 12.83 9.90 -17.62
N ALA A 231 12.57 9.99 -18.93
CA ALA A 231 13.54 10.50 -19.90
C ALA A 231 13.91 11.97 -19.64
N GLU A 232 12.97 12.79 -19.17
CA GLU A 232 13.22 14.19 -18.78
C GLU A 232 14.04 14.29 -17.47
N ILE A 233 13.86 13.36 -16.53
CA ILE A 233 14.63 13.29 -15.26
C ILE A 233 16.05 12.77 -15.49
N LYS A 234 16.24 11.88 -16.47
CA LYS A 234 17.47 11.13 -16.70
C LYS A 234 18.75 11.99 -16.72
N PRO A 235 18.83 13.15 -17.42
CA PRO A 235 20.05 13.96 -17.42
C PRO A 235 20.45 14.45 -16.03
N LEU A 236 19.48 14.87 -15.20
CA LEU A 236 19.74 15.27 -13.82
C LEU A 236 20.24 14.08 -12.99
N TYR A 237 19.59 12.92 -13.14
CA TYR A 237 19.99 11.69 -12.45
C TYR A 237 21.40 11.25 -12.84
N GLU A 238 21.78 11.33 -14.12
CA GLU A 238 23.12 10.95 -14.58
C GLU A 238 24.21 11.82 -13.95
N HIS A 239 23.98 13.13 -13.80
CA HIS A 239 24.89 14.03 -13.09
C HIS A 239 24.98 13.72 -11.59
N LEU A 240 23.84 13.46 -10.94
CA LEU A 240 23.80 13.04 -9.53
C LEU A 240 24.55 11.72 -9.34
N HIS A 241 24.27 10.71 -10.17
CA HIS A 241 24.92 9.41 -10.17
C HIS A 241 26.43 9.54 -10.37
N ALA A 242 26.88 10.33 -11.34
CA ALA A 242 28.31 10.55 -11.58
C ALA A 242 28.99 11.23 -10.38
N TYR A 243 28.37 12.25 -9.79
CA TYR A 243 28.87 12.93 -8.60
C TYR A 243 28.99 11.98 -7.39
N VAL A 244 27.91 11.25 -7.09
CA VAL A 244 27.88 10.27 -6.00
C VAL A 244 28.92 9.19 -6.22
N ARG A 245 29.05 8.67 -7.44
CA ARG A 245 30.08 7.67 -7.80
C ARG A 245 31.49 8.19 -7.50
N THR A 246 31.81 9.41 -7.92
CA THR A 246 33.11 10.01 -7.64
C THR A 246 33.37 10.14 -6.15
N LYS A 247 32.39 10.56 -5.35
CA LYS A 247 32.53 10.68 -3.89
C LYS A 247 32.67 9.33 -3.19
N LEU A 248 31.90 8.32 -3.61
CA LEU A 248 32.00 6.98 -3.04
C LEU A 248 33.34 6.31 -3.35
N MET A 249 34.02 6.67 -4.45
CA MET A 249 35.37 6.17 -4.74
C MET A 249 36.40 6.60 -3.69
N ASP A 250 36.20 7.75 -3.02
CA ASP A 250 37.07 8.21 -1.94
C ASP A 250 36.91 7.33 -0.68
N THR A 251 35.69 6.84 -0.43
CA THR A 251 35.35 5.99 0.72
C THR A 251 35.67 4.51 0.46
N TYR A 252 35.41 4.03 -0.76
CA TYR A 252 35.56 2.64 -1.17
C TYR A 252 36.61 2.49 -2.29
N PRO A 253 37.90 2.76 -1.99
CA PRO A 253 38.95 2.71 -3.00
C PRO A 253 39.07 1.31 -3.59
N SER A 254 39.26 1.22 -4.91
CA SER A 254 39.38 -0.04 -5.67
C SER A 254 38.12 -0.90 -5.78
N HIS A 255 36.99 -0.50 -5.17
CA HIS A 255 35.72 -1.24 -5.24
C HIS A 255 34.73 -0.65 -6.25
N ILE A 256 34.97 0.56 -6.75
CA ILE A 256 34.07 1.27 -7.68
C ILE A 256 34.84 1.63 -8.95
N ASN A 257 34.26 1.24 -10.10
CA ASN A 257 34.79 1.60 -11.41
C ASN A 257 34.40 3.07 -11.76
N PRO A 258 35.34 3.94 -12.17
CA PRO A 258 35.06 5.35 -12.48
C PRO A 258 33.99 5.58 -13.56
N THR A 259 33.79 4.62 -14.46
CA THR A 259 32.81 4.68 -15.56
C THR A 259 31.71 3.64 -15.45
N GLY A 260 31.74 2.78 -14.42
CA GLY A 260 30.77 1.70 -14.23
C GLY A 260 29.54 2.12 -13.44
N CYS A 261 28.64 1.17 -13.20
CA CYS A 261 27.52 1.32 -12.28
C CYS A 261 27.99 1.36 -10.82
N LEU A 262 27.11 1.81 -9.93
CA LEU A 262 27.33 1.73 -8.48
C LEU A 262 27.02 0.31 -7.96
N PRO A 263 27.85 -0.25 -7.06
CA PRO A 263 27.51 -1.50 -6.37
C PRO A 263 26.25 -1.32 -5.50
N ALA A 264 25.27 -2.21 -5.66
CA ALA A 264 23.94 -2.06 -5.05
C ALA A 264 23.93 -2.01 -3.52
N HIS A 265 24.90 -2.65 -2.86
CA HIS A 265 25.00 -2.70 -1.40
C HIS A 265 25.59 -1.42 -0.78
N LEU A 266 26.01 -0.44 -1.58
CA LEU A 266 26.66 0.80 -1.12
C LEU A 266 25.75 2.03 -1.20
N LEU A 267 24.43 1.83 -1.29
CA LEU A 267 23.48 2.88 -1.65
C LEU A 267 22.68 3.47 -0.48
N GLY A 268 23.05 3.16 0.76
CA GLY A 268 22.51 3.79 1.97
C GLY A 268 21.28 3.09 2.57
N ASP A 269 20.69 2.12 1.89
CA ASP A 269 19.70 1.19 2.44
C ASP A 269 19.85 -0.20 1.81
N MET A 270 18.99 -1.16 2.19
CA MET A 270 19.06 -2.56 1.74
C MET A 270 18.89 -2.75 0.21
N TRP A 271 18.29 -1.78 -0.49
CA TRP A 271 17.92 -1.89 -1.91
C TRP A 271 18.43 -0.74 -2.78
N GLY A 272 18.95 0.33 -2.19
CA GLY A 272 19.23 1.60 -2.85
C GLY A 272 17.96 2.37 -3.23
N ARG A 273 16.89 2.25 -2.42
CA ARG A 273 15.62 2.95 -2.64
C ARG A 273 15.79 4.46 -2.48
N PHE A 274 16.53 4.87 -1.46
CA PHE A 274 16.87 6.27 -1.21
C PHE A 274 18.37 6.40 -0.90
N TRP A 275 19.01 7.42 -1.47
CA TRP A 275 20.43 7.70 -1.23
C TRP A 275 20.65 8.70 -0.09
N THR A 276 19.64 8.92 0.75
CA THR A 276 19.68 9.87 1.88
C THR A 276 20.86 9.60 2.80
N ASN A 277 21.08 8.33 3.16
CA ASN A 277 22.12 7.90 4.08
C ASN A 277 23.54 7.98 3.48
N LEU A 278 23.67 8.32 2.18
CA LEU A 278 24.96 8.65 1.57
C LEU A 278 25.39 10.09 1.86
N TYR A 279 24.49 10.95 2.38
CA TYR A 279 24.75 12.38 2.57
C TYR A 279 26.07 12.66 3.30
N PRO A 280 26.42 11.99 4.43
CA PRO A 280 27.70 12.21 5.10
C PRO A 280 28.93 11.96 4.20
N LEU A 281 28.82 11.05 3.23
CA LEU A 281 29.89 10.68 2.30
C LEU A 281 29.95 11.59 1.06
N VAL A 282 28.81 12.17 0.67
CA VAL A 282 28.68 12.94 -0.58
C VAL A 282 28.43 14.43 -0.37
N VAL A 283 28.49 14.93 0.87
CA VAL A 283 28.26 16.35 1.18
C VAL A 283 29.23 17.25 0.40
N PRO A 284 28.75 18.24 -0.38
CA PRO A 284 29.64 19.10 -1.18
C PRO A 284 30.56 19.99 -0.35
N PHE A 285 30.09 20.47 0.80
CA PHE A 285 30.79 21.43 1.67
C PHE A 285 30.69 21.01 3.15
N GLY A 286 31.37 19.93 3.54
CA GLY A 286 31.27 19.36 4.90
C GLY A 286 31.64 20.31 6.06
N GLN A 287 32.38 21.39 5.78
CA GLN A 287 32.69 22.46 6.75
C GLN A 287 31.51 23.38 7.06
N LYS A 288 30.44 23.34 6.26
CA LYS A 288 29.20 24.08 6.54
C LYS A 288 28.31 23.17 7.41
N PRO A 289 27.72 23.69 8.49
CA PRO A 289 26.79 22.89 9.28
C PRO A 289 25.64 22.45 8.38
N ASN A 290 25.35 21.15 8.37
CA ASN A 290 24.13 20.65 7.76
C ASN A 290 22.95 21.08 8.64
N ILE A 291 21.76 21.26 8.04
CA ILE A 291 20.52 21.37 8.81
C ILE A 291 20.03 19.93 9.05
N ASP A 292 20.78 19.20 9.87
CA ASP A 292 20.30 17.98 10.51
C ASP A 292 19.94 18.34 11.94
N VAL A 293 18.66 18.17 12.28
CA VAL A 293 18.12 18.57 13.58
C VAL A 293 18.06 17.41 14.57
N THR A 294 18.52 16.22 14.20
CA THR A 294 18.44 15.00 15.04
C THR A 294 19.09 15.22 16.40
N ASP A 295 20.34 15.70 16.42
CA ASP A 295 21.05 16.01 17.68
C ASP A 295 20.34 17.10 18.49
N ALA A 296 19.76 18.09 17.80
CA ALA A 296 19.02 19.16 18.46
C ALA A 296 17.72 18.66 19.10
N MET A 297 17.03 17.70 18.48
CA MET A 297 15.84 17.04 19.03
C MET A 297 16.21 16.19 20.25
N VAL A 298 17.30 15.42 20.18
CA VAL A 298 17.81 14.62 21.31
C VAL A 298 18.22 15.51 22.48
N MET A 299 18.98 16.58 22.24
CA MET A 299 19.38 17.54 23.28
C MET A 299 18.20 18.24 23.96
N GLN A 300 17.10 18.44 23.23
CA GLN A 300 15.85 19.01 23.75
C GLN A 300 14.89 17.96 24.33
N ALA A 301 15.31 16.69 24.39
CA ALA A 301 14.51 15.57 24.86
C ALA A 301 13.15 15.46 24.13
N TRP A 302 13.14 15.59 22.81
CA TRP A 302 11.94 15.32 22.01
C TRP A 302 11.63 13.82 22.04
N ASP A 303 10.37 13.50 22.30
CA ASP A 303 9.79 12.17 22.19
C ASP A 303 8.85 12.08 20.98
N ALA A 304 8.27 10.89 20.75
CA ALA A 304 7.34 10.68 19.66
C ALA A 304 6.11 11.60 19.76
N ASP A 305 5.52 11.76 20.95
CA ASP A 305 4.36 12.65 21.16
C ASP A 305 4.66 14.08 20.70
N ARG A 306 5.83 14.63 21.10
CA ARG A 306 6.22 15.98 20.67
C ARG A 306 6.35 16.08 19.15
N ILE A 307 6.94 15.09 18.49
CA ILE A 307 7.08 15.07 17.02
C ILE A 307 5.70 15.15 16.35
N PHE A 308 4.77 14.28 16.75
CA PHE A 308 3.42 14.26 16.20
C PHE A 308 2.62 15.53 16.54
N LYS A 309 2.82 16.11 17.73
CA LYS A 309 2.18 17.39 18.10
C LYS A 309 2.68 18.56 17.26
N GLU A 310 3.95 18.59 16.90
CA GLU A 310 4.45 19.61 15.97
C GLU A 310 3.93 19.43 14.55
N ALA A 311 3.73 18.18 14.10
CA ALA A 311 3.04 17.90 12.85
C ALA A 311 1.56 18.35 12.88
N GLU A 312 0.83 18.07 13.96
CA GLU A 312 -0.55 18.57 14.17
C GLU A 312 -0.58 20.11 14.15
N ASN A 313 0.34 20.77 14.85
CA ASN A 313 0.44 22.23 14.85
C ASN A 313 0.68 22.80 13.45
N PHE A 314 1.51 22.15 12.65
CA PHE A 314 1.75 22.53 11.26
C PHE A 314 0.45 22.49 10.44
N PHE A 315 -0.30 21.39 10.48
CA PHE A 315 -1.57 21.27 9.73
C PHE A 315 -2.62 22.28 10.21
N VAL A 316 -2.72 22.51 11.51
CA VAL A 316 -3.62 23.55 12.08
C VAL A 316 -3.21 24.95 11.62
N SER A 317 -1.91 25.23 11.50
CA SER A 317 -1.41 26.54 11.06
C SER A 317 -1.82 26.90 9.63
N VAL A 318 -2.13 25.90 8.80
CA VAL A 318 -2.64 26.07 7.43
C VAL A 318 -4.16 25.87 7.31
N GLY A 319 -4.87 25.79 8.45
CA GLY A 319 -6.33 25.77 8.52
C GLY A 319 -6.98 24.38 8.47
N LEU A 320 -6.20 23.30 8.59
CA LEU A 320 -6.73 21.95 8.70
C LEU A 320 -7.16 21.62 10.14
N PRO A 321 -8.07 20.64 10.34
CA PRO A 321 -8.49 20.24 11.68
C PRO A 321 -7.35 19.56 12.45
N LYS A 322 -7.49 19.55 13.79
CA LYS A 322 -6.67 18.74 14.69
C LYS A 322 -6.95 17.25 14.50
N MET A 323 -6.04 16.41 14.99
CA MET A 323 -6.29 14.98 15.10
C MET A 323 -7.44 14.71 16.09
N THR A 324 -8.14 13.61 15.89
CA THR A 324 -9.22 13.17 16.78
C THR A 324 -8.66 12.68 18.11
N GLU A 325 -9.49 12.65 19.16
CA GLU A 325 -9.09 12.05 20.44
C GLU A 325 -8.75 10.56 20.26
N GLY A 326 -9.55 9.85 19.47
CA GLY A 326 -9.33 8.44 19.13
C GLY A 326 -7.99 8.18 18.44
N PHE A 327 -7.47 9.11 17.63
CA PHE A 327 -6.13 8.99 17.05
C PHE A 327 -5.07 8.94 18.16
N TRP A 328 -5.08 9.88 19.10
CA TRP A 328 -4.10 9.92 20.19
C TRP A 328 -4.22 8.72 21.14
N GLU A 329 -5.43 8.22 21.36
CA GLU A 329 -5.68 7.08 22.25
C GLU A 329 -5.29 5.73 21.64
N ASN A 330 -5.48 5.56 20.32
CA ASN A 330 -5.42 4.24 19.70
C ASN A 330 -4.21 4.02 18.77
N SER A 331 -3.46 5.06 18.42
CA SER A 331 -2.28 4.93 17.55
C SER A 331 -1.08 4.31 18.26
N MET A 332 -0.29 3.54 17.53
CA MET A 332 1.01 3.03 18.00
C MET A 332 2.14 3.93 17.49
N LEU A 333 2.48 4.97 18.26
CA LEU A 333 3.50 5.97 17.87
C LEU A 333 4.94 5.55 18.21
N THR A 334 5.09 4.49 19.02
CA THR A 334 6.38 3.96 19.47
C THR A 334 6.32 2.44 19.52
N GLU A 335 7.44 1.76 19.28
CA GLU A 335 7.56 0.32 19.47
C GLU A 335 7.25 -0.07 20.93
N PRO A 336 6.42 -1.10 21.17
CA PRO A 336 6.11 -1.56 22.51
C PRO A 336 7.32 -2.23 23.18
N GLY A 337 7.64 -1.81 24.41
CA GLY A 337 8.80 -2.30 25.16
C GLY A 337 8.61 -3.64 25.87
N ASP A 338 7.48 -4.31 25.70
CA ASP A 338 7.09 -5.55 26.39
C ASP A 338 7.43 -6.83 25.61
N GLY A 339 8.12 -6.70 24.46
CA GLY A 339 8.53 -7.82 23.60
C GLY A 339 7.44 -8.27 22.62
N GLN A 340 6.34 -7.53 22.52
CA GLN A 340 5.34 -7.70 21.48
C GLN A 340 5.96 -7.47 20.09
N LYS A 341 5.74 -8.42 19.18
CA LYS A 341 6.20 -8.31 17.80
C LYS A 341 5.20 -7.46 17.01
N VAL A 342 5.69 -6.48 16.28
CA VAL A 342 4.87 -5.53 15.50
C VAL A 342 5.44 -5.34 14.10
N VAL A 343 4.63 -4.83 13.18
CA VAL A 343 5.09 -4.36 11.87
C VAL A 343 5.47 -2.88 12.00
N CYS A 344 6.77 -2.57 11.95
CA CYS A 344 7.28 -1.21 12.18
C CYS A 344 7.24 -0.29 10.94
N HIS A 345 6.77 -0.78 9.79
CA HIS A 345 6.71 0.04 8.59
C HIS A 345 5.70 1.20 8.76
N PRO A 346 6.09 2.47 8.49
CA PRO A 346 5.17 3.60 8.66
C PRO A 346 3.91 3.46 7.78
N THR A 347 2.76 3.40 8.43
CA THR A 347 1.44 3.28 7.80
C THR A 347 0.47 4.26 8.47
N ALA A 348 -0.50 4.76 7.70
CA ALA A 348 -1.60 5.58 8.21
C ALA A 348 -2.89 4.83 7.91
N TRP A 349 -3.74 4.66 8.92
CA TRP A 349 -4.92 3.80 8.83
C TRP A 349 -6.21 4.62 8.94
N ASP A 350 -7.07 4.47 7.94
CA ASP A 350 -8.50 4.80 8.05
C ASP A 350 -9.26 3.49 8.23
N LEU A 351 -9.72 3.22 9.46
CA LEU A 351 -10.44 2.00 9.78
C LEU A 351 -11.92 2.10 9.34
N GLY A 352 -12.40 3.31 9.00
CA GLY A 352 -13.81 3.64 8.83
C GLY A 352 -14.44 4.19 10.11
N LYS A 353 -15.68 4.67 10.03
CA LYS A 353 -16.45 5.21 11.17
C LYS A 353 -15.76 6.35 11.94
N GLY A 354 -14.84 7.06 11.30
CA GLY A 354 -14.07 8.15 11.91
C GLY A 354 -12.94 7.70 12.84
N ASP A 355 -12.53 6.43 12.79
CA ASP A 355 -11.36 5.90 13.50
C ASP A 355 -10.11 5.98 12.59
N PHE A 356 -9.19 6.87 12.97
CA PHE A 356 -7.93 7.12 12.27
C PHE A 356 -6.77 6.82 13.21
N ARG A 357 -5.74 6.10 12.75
CA ARG A 357 -4.60 5.65 13.56
C ARG A 357 -3.27 5.69 12.83
#